data_AF-A0A6M3J6S8-F1
#
_entry.id   AF-A0A6M3J6S8-F1
#
_cell.length_a   1.000
_cell.length_b   1.000
_cell.length_c   1.000
_cell.angle_alpha   90.00
_cell.angle_beta   90.00
_cell.angle_gamma   90.00
#
_symmetry.space_group_name_H-M   'P 1'
#
loop_
_entity.id
_entity.type
_entity.pdbx_description
1 polymer ?
#
loop_
_entity_poly.entity_id
_entity_poly.type
_entity_poly.pdbx_seq_one_letter_code
_entity_poly.pdbx_strand_id
1 'polypeptide(L)'
;MAAHGGYDLFAHKRISTPTALETEGELGQSLARQRAAYDAAQRGDTAAQRQYRAGIEQSQLGMVQGAQARGLSPSQGRAAVYAGGQMQARASTESEILRAQELEAARQQYIAAQRGGVSISQQWQEVYQRALAAQEAKRAEEYAKAEAATEAGKVPAEKAAGMLMQGFFGGAMMSDTRAKQGITASAGSAEDRTIEGLRGYEYEYRPEAREMLGTSAAPPGERYGIMAQDLERTPLGRTMVDEGPAGAKMVDTKAASMASLALIGRLGERVAELEAQRGKRKPTARWAEEG
;
A
#
# COMPACT_ATOMS: atom_id res chain seq x y z
N MET A 1 -68.69 -21.40 14.79
CA MET A 1 -68.51 -20.83 16.14
C MET A 1 -67.01 -20.69 16.39
N ALA A 2 -66.56 -19.45 16.64
CA ALA A 2 -65.36 -19.04 17.40
C ALA A 2 -63.96 -19.59 16.99
N ALA A 3 -62.87 -18.84 16.95
CA ALA A 3 -62.60 -17.46 17.33
C ALA A 3 -61.35 -16.95 16.57
N HIS A 4 -61.39 -15.66 16.23
CA HIS A 4 -60.24 -14.86 15.85
C HIS A 4 -59.30 -14.65 17.03
N GLY A 5 -57.99 -14.79 16.82
CA GLY A 5 -56.94 -14.38 17.74
C GLY A 5 -56.00 -13.41 17.04
N GLY A 6 -56.17 -12.12 17.31
CA GLY A 6 -55.33 -11.03 16.81
C GLY A 6 -53.96 -10.98 17.48
N TYR A 7 -52.95 -10.64 16.68
CA TYR A 7 -51.67 -10.16 17.17
C TYR A 7 -51.51 -8.70 16.73
N ASP A 8 -51.37 -7.86 17.74
CA ASP A 8 -51.27 -6.41 17.65
C ASP A 8 -49.85 -5.99 18.07
N LEU A 9 -49.46 -4.80 17.62
CA LEU A 9 -48.33 -3.98 18.10
C LEU A 9 -46.89 -4.39 17.70
N PHE A 10 -46.57 -4.19 16.43
CA PHE A 10 -45.20 -3.78 16.05
C PHE A 10 -45.03 -2.29 16.42
N ALA A 11 -44.33 -2.06 17.54
CA ALA A 11 -43.87 -0.74 17.94
C ALA A 11 -42.85 -0.22 16.91
N HIS A 12 -43.28 0.70 16.04
CA HIS A 12 -42.40 1.45 15.16
C HIS A 12 -41.42 2.28 16.00
N LYS A 13 -40.20 1.76 16.19
CA LYS A 13 -39.05 2.52 16.67
C LYS A 13 -38.76 3.57 15.60
N ARG A 14 -39.17 4.82 15.84
CA ARG A 14 -38.83 5.96 14.97
C ARG A 14 -37.31 6.09 14.96
N ILE A 15 -36.69 5.65 13.87
CA ILE A 15 -35.30 5.95 13.56
C ILE A 15 -35.28 7.47 13.33
N SER A 16 -34.72 8.24 14.27
CA SER A 16 -34.48 9.65 14.05
C SER A 16 -33.43 9.77 12.95
N THR A 17 -33.88 10.10 11.75
CA THR A 17 -32.98 10.51 10.67
C THR A 17 -32.19 11.72 11.16
N PRO A 18 -30.85 11.67 11.20
CA PRO A 18 -30.04 12.84 11.54
C PRO A 18 -30.41 13.96 10.56
N THR A 19 -30.86 15.07 11.13
CA THR A 19 -31.28 16.25 10.38
C THR A 19 -30.10 16.77 9.57
N ALA A 20 -30.30 17.10 8.29
CA ALA A 20 -29.26 17.51 7.32
C ALA A 20 -28.35 18.68 7.75
N LEU A 21 -28.63 19.32 8.89
CA LEU A 21 -27.82 20.37 9.51
C LEU A 21 -26.60 19.84 10.29
N GLU A 22 -26.55 18.55 10.66
CA GLU A 22 -25.39 18.00 11.38
C GLU A 22 -24.23 17.58 10.45
N THR A 23 -24.55 17.18 9.21
CA THR A 23 -23.55 16.78 8.20
C THR A 23 -22.70 17.93 7.65
N GLU A 24 -23.19 19.18 7.72
CA GLU A 24 -22.39 20.35 7.34
C GLU A 24 -21.26 20.63 8.36
N GLY A 25 -21.43 20.21 9.62
CA GLY A 25 -20.43 20.37 10.68
C GLY A 25 -19.18 19.52 10.48
N GLU A 26 -19.32 18.26 10.05
CA GLU A 26 -18.19 17.35 9.89
C GLU A 26 -17.34 17.66 8.66
N LEU A 27 -17.98 18.00 7.53
CA LEU A 27 -17.29 18.47 6.33
C LEU A 27 -16.54 19.78 6.61
N GLY A 28 -17.18 20.73 7.30
CA GLY A 28 -16.55 21.99 7.72
C GLY A 28 -15.35 21.77 8.65
N GLN A 29 -15.45 20.84 9.61
CA GLN A 29 -14.33 20.48 10.49
C GLN A 29 -13.17 19.81 9.74
N SER A 30 -13.46 18.94 8.77
CA SER A 30 -12.41 18.27 7.98
C SER A 30 -11.61 19.27 7.12
N LEU A 31 -12.31 20.22 6.48
CA LEU A 31 -11.71 21.29 5.68
C LEU A 31 -10.92 22.27 6.55
N ALA A 32 -11.43 22.61 7.74
CA ALA A 32 -10.70 23.44 8.69
C ALA A 32 -9.40 22.76 9.18
N ARG A 33 -9.44 21.44 9.44
CA ARG A 33 -8.22 20.67 9.80
C ARG A 33 -7.24 20.59 8.63
N GLN A 34 -7.71 20.36 7.40
CA GLN A 34 -6.85 20.37 6.21
C GLN A 34 -6.21 21.73 5.98
N ARG A 35 -6.96 22.82 6.11
CA ARG A 35 -6.44 24.18 5.97
C ARG A 35 -5.46 24.53 7.07
N ALA A 36 -5.74 24.18 8.32
CA ALA A 36 -4.80 24.36 9.43
C ALA A 36 -3.50 23.56 9.25
N ALA A 37 -3.59 22.33 8.73
CA ALA A 37 -2.41 21.52 8.40
C ALA A 37 -1.60 22.12 7.25
N TYR A 38 -2.28 22.63 6.22
CA TYR A 38 -1.65 23.33 5.10
C TYR A 38 -0.97 24.65 5.55
N ASP A 39 -1.63 25.45 6.39
CA ASP A 39 -1.08 26.69 6.94
C ASP A 39 0.07 26.43 7.93
N ALA A 40 0.06 25.31 8.64
CA ALA A 40 1.19 24.85 9.45
C ALA A 40 2.37 24.37 8.60
N ALA A 41 2.08 23.71 7.46
CA ALA A 41 3.09 23.33 6.48
C ALA A 41 3.69 24.56 5.78
N GLN A 42 2.92 25.60 5.48
CA GLN A 42 3.47 26.86 4.93
C GLN A 42 4.34 27.62 5.94
N ARG A 43 3.99 27.58 7.23
CA ARG A 43 4.77 28.24 8.30
C ARG A 43 6.05 27.51 8.70
N GLY A 44 6.36 26.34 8.11
CA GLY A 44 7.55 25.59 8.51
C GLY A 44 7.44 25.01 9.92
N ASP A 45 6.22 24.69 10.37
CA ASP A 45 5.96 24.29 11.76
C ASP A 45 5.19 22.96 11.81
N THR A 46 5.65 22.00 11.01
CA THR A 46 5.04 20.67 10.94
C THR A 46 5.42 19.85 12.17
N ALA A 47 4.56 18.90 12.55
CA ALA A 47 4.86 17.98 13.65
C ALA A 47 6.17 17.20 13.42
N ALA A 48 6.44 16.84 12.15
CA ALA A 48 7.70 16.23 11.73
C ALA A 48 8.91 17.13 12.00
N GLN A 49 8.80 18.44 11.77
CA GLN A 49 9.88 19.40 11.99
C GLN A 49 10.15 19.64 13.48
N ARG A 50 9.10 19.62 14.32
CA ARG A 50 9.25 19.65 15.79
C ARG A 50 9.91 18.38 16.33
N GLN A 51 9.50 17.20 15.84
CA GLN A 51 10.13 15.93 16.21
C GLN A 51 11.59 15.85 15.74
N TYR A 52 11.89 16.33 14.53
CA TYR A 52 13.25 16.38 14.01
C TYR A 52 14.15 17.27 14.86
N ARG A 53 13.68 18.47 15.23
CA ARG A 53 14.43 19.41 16.08
C ARG A 53 14.70 18.82 17.47
N ALA A 54 13.68 18.21 18.09
CA ALA A 54 13.83 17.53 19.38
C ALA A 54 14.81 16.34 19.31
N GLY A 55 14.78 15.57 18.22
CA GLY A 55 15.70 14.45 17.98
C GLY A 55 17.15 14.91 17.82
N ILE A 56 17.38 16.03 17.13
CA ILE A 56 18.71 16.63 17.00
C ILE A 56 19.24 17.10 18.36
N GLU A 57 18.45 17.85 19.12
CA GLU A 57 18.87 18.34 20.44
C GLU A 57 19.21 17.16 21.37
N GLN A 58 18.40 16.11 21.35
CA GLN A 58 18.64 14.90 22.12
C GLN A 58 19.90 14.13 21.66
N SER A 59 20.14 14.07 20.34
CA SER A 59 21.34 13.45 19.75
C SER A 59 22.62 14.21 20.12
N GLN A 60 22.60 15.54 20.06
CA GLN A 60 23.73 16.38 20.45
C GLN A 60 24.06 16.22 21.95
N LEU A 61 23.05 16.22 22.81
CA LEU A 61 23.22 15.96 24.24
C LEU A 61 23.82 14.58 24.50
N GLY A 62 23.35 13.55 23.79
CA GLY A 62 23.88 12.19 23.90
C GLY A 62 25.34 12.07 23.46
N MET A 63 25.75 12.78 22.39
CA MET A 63 27.14 12.80 21.93
C MET A 63 28.07 13.48 22.95
N VAL A 64 27.66 14.61 23.52
CA VAL A 64 28.46 15.32 24.53
C VAL A 64 28.63 14.47 25.78
N GLN A 65 27.56 13.86 26.28
CA GLN A 65 27.61 12.96 27.44
C GLN A 65 28.43 11.70 27.16
N GLY A 66 28.28 11.11 25.96
CA GLY A 66 29.03 9.93 25.54
C GLY A 66 30.53 10.20 25.38
N ALA A 67 30.90 11.39 24.91
CA ALA A 67 32.30 11.80 24.80
C ALA A 67 32.94 11.99 26.19
N GLN A 68 32.21 12.59 27.13
CA GLN A 68 32.63 12.72 28.52
C GLN A 68 32.81 11.36 29.20
N ALA A 69 31.87 10.43 28.97
CA ALA A 69 31.94 9.08 29.52
C ALA A 69 33.14 8.27 28.99
N ARG A 70 33.66 8.60 27.80
CA ARG A 70 34.84 7.96 27.22
C ARG A 70 36.17 8.64 27.59
N GLY A 71 36.14 9.64 28.46
CA GLY A 71 37.35 10.35 28.91
C GLY A 71 38.02 11.19 27.81
N LEU A 72 37.29 11.52 26.74
CA LEU A 72 37.81 12.40 25.68
C LEU A 72 38.04 13.80 26.24
N SER A 73 39.14 14.43 25.83
CA SER A 73 39.44 15.78 26.27
C SER A 73 38.42 16.79 25.71
N PRO A 74 38.18 17.94 26.38
CA PRO A 74 37.22 18.94 25.91
C PRO A 74 37.48 19.48 24.49
N SER A 75 38.71 19.39 23.98
CA SER A 75 39.02 19.74 22.58
C SER A 75 38.57 18.64 21.61
N GLN A 76 38.74 17.36 21.96
CA GLN A 76 38.26 16.22 21.17
C GLN A 76 36.73 16.14 21.15
N GLY A 77 36.07 16.45 22.28
CA GLY A 77 34.62 16.58 22.32
C GLY A 77 34.09 17.67 21.39
N ARG A 78 34.77 18.82 21.31
CA ARG A 78 34.43 19.90 20.38
C ARG A 78 34.63 19.52 18.91
N ALA A 79 35.68 18.76 18.59
CA ALA A 79 35.90 18.23 17.25
C ALA A 79 34.78 17.26 16.82
N ALA A 80 34.32 16.40 17.73
CA ALA A 80 33.19 15.50 17.48
C ALA A 80 31.87 16.28 17.28
N VAL A 81 31.64 17.34 18.06
CA VAL A 81 30.47 18.23 17.86
C VAL A 81 30.54 18.94 16.51
N TYR A 82 31.73 19.39 16.08
CA TYR A 82 31.91 20.00 14.75
C TYR A 82 31.66 19.02 13.60
N ALA A 83 32.14 17.78 13.72
CA ALA A 83 31.88 16.72 12.75
C ALA A 83 30.38 16.36 12.69
N GLY A 84 29.71 16.29 13.84
CA GLY A 84 28.26 16.13 13.94
C GLY A 84 27.50 17.30 13.29
N GLY A 85 27.99 18.53 13.46
CA GLY A 85 27.40 19.73 12.84
C GLY A 85 27.43 19.70 11.31
N GLN A 86 28.49 19.17 10.69
CA GLN A 86 28.56 19.01 9.23
C GLN A 86 27.61 17.93 8.70
N MET A 87 27.47 16.81 9.42
CA MET A 87 26.46 15.80 9.08
C MET A 87 25.05 16.35 9.23
N GLN A 88 24.80 17.14 10.26
CA GLN A 88 23.52 17.79 10.48
C GLN A 88 23.17 18.80 9.38
N ALA A 89 24.16 19.57 8.90
CA ALA A 89 23.96 20.49 7.78
C ALA A 89 23.55 19.74 6.49
N ARG A 90 24.19 18.60 6.21
CA ARG A 90 23.80 17.72 5.07
C ARG A 90 22.41 17.12 5.27
N ALA A 91 22.11 16.62 6.47
CA ALA A 91 20.78 16.08 6.78
C ALA A 91 19.68 17.15 6.68
N SER A 92 19.95 18.41 7.07
CA SER A 92 18.98 19.49 6.90
C SER A 92 18.72 19.81 5.42
N THR A 93 19.76 19.88 4.58
CA THR A 93 19.57 20.09 3.14
C THR A 93 18.81 18.93 2.49
N GLU A 94 19.06 17.70 2.92
CA GLU A 94 18.35 16.52 2.42
C GLU A 94 16.89 16.50 2.89
N SER A 95 16.62 16.96 4.12
CA SER A 95 15.25 17.11 4.63
C SER A 95 14.43 18.15 3.86
N GLU A 96 15.07 19.22 3.37
CA GLU A 96 14.41 20.22 2.53
C GLU A 96 14.06 19.65 1.15
N ILE A 97 14.93 18.81 0.57
CA ILE A 97 14.67 18.08 -0.67
C ILE A 97 13.50 17.10 -0.50
N LEU A 98 13.51 16.31 0.58
CA LEU A 98 12.41 15.38 0.89
C LEU A 98 11.09 16.11 1.13
N ARG A 99 11.13 17.24 1.85
CA ARG A 99 9.96 18.08 2.07
C ARG A 99 9.39 18.64 0.76
N ALA A 100 10.26 19.06 -0.16
CA ALA A 100 9.84 19.52 -1.48
C ALA A 100 9.15 18.39 -2.26
N GLN A 101 9.69 17.17 -2.21
CA GLN A 101 9.08 15.99 -2.83
C GLN A 101 7.73 15.61 -2.21
N GLU A 102 7.61 15.65 -0.88
CA GLU A 102 6.35 15.37 -0.18
C GLU A 102 5.27 16.41 -0.53
N LEU A 103 5.64 17.69 -0.59
CA LEU A 103 4.72 18.76 -0.95
C LEU A 103 4.23 18.60 -2.40
N GLU A 104 5.11 18.19 -3.30
CA GLU A 104 4.77 17.95 -4.70
C GLU A 104 3.88 16.72 -4.87
N ALA A 105 4.14 15.64 -4.14
CA ALA A 105 3.28 14.46 -4.10
C ALA A 105 1.89 14.77 -3.53
N ALA A 106 1.81 15.55 -2.45
CA ALA A 106 0.55 16.00 -1.87
C ALA A 106 -0.22 16.90 -2.86
N ARG A 107 0.47 17.78 -3.59
CA ARG A 107 -0.12 18.61 -4.64
C ARG A 107 -0.69 17.76 -5.77
N GLN A 108 0.02 16.72 -6.22
CA GLN A 108 -0.50 15.82 -7.24
C GLN A 108 -1.73 15.04 -6.77
N GLN A 109 -1.74 14.56 -5.53
CA GLN A 109 -2.93 13.91 -4.96
C GLN A 109 -4.13 14.86 -4.92
N TYR A 110 -3.91 16.12 -4.55
CA TYR A 110 -4.97 17.13 -4.54
C TYR A 110 -5.52 17.41 -5.96
N ILE A 111 -4.64 17.50 -6.97
CA ILE A 111 -5.03 17.68 -8.38
C ILE A 111 -5.78 16.43 -8.90
N ALA A 112 -5.33 15.23 -8.54
CA ALA A 112 -5.98 13.97 -8.91
C ALA A 112 -7.36 13.82 -8.25
N ALA A 113 -7.51 14.24 -7.00
CA ALA A 113 -8.80 14.25 -6.30
C ALA A 113 -9.78 15.27 -6.89
N GLN A 114 -9.29 16.42 -7.39
CA GLN A 114 -10.14 17.39 -8.10
C GLN A 114 -10.54 16.93 -9.51
N ARG A 115 -9.70 16.16 -10.19
CA ARG A 115 -10.00 15.55 -11.49
C ARG A 115 -10.66 14.18 -11.28
N GLY A 116 -11.88 14.18 -10.74
CA GLY A 116 -12.70 12.97 -10.64
C GLY A 116 -12.74 12.23 -11.98
N GLY A 117 -12.12 11.06 -12.05
CA GLY A 117 -12.00 10.26 -13.28
C GLY A 117 -10.61 9.72 -13.61
N VAL A 118 -9.65 9.71 -12.67
CA VAL A 118 -8.41 8.95 -12.86
C VAL A 118 -8.77 7.46 -12.94
N SER A 119 -8.60 6.86 -14.12
CA SER A 119 -8.83 5.44 -14.35
C SER A 119 -8.06 4.61 -13.31
N ILE A 120 -8.69 3.58 -12.78
CA ILE A 120 -8.14 2.66 -11.76
C ILE A 120 -6.70 2.22 -12.09
N SER A 121 -6.33 2.10 -13.37
CA SER A 121 -4.98 1.75 -13.81
C SER A 121 -3.91 2.79 -13.46
N GLN A 122 -4.21 4.09 -13.57
CA GLN A 122 -3.28 5.16 -13.18
C GLN A 122 -3.12 5.25 -11.67
N GLN A 123 -4.21 5.07 -10.92
CA GLN A 123 -4.17 5.03 -9.46
C GLN A 123 -3.31 3.84 -8.96
N TRP A 124 -3.44 2.67 -9.61
CA TRP A 124 -2.58 1.51 -9.32
C TRP A 124 -1.11 1.76 -9.67
N GLN A 125 -0.81 2.42 -10.79
CA GLN A 125 0.57 2.78 -11.12
C GLN A 125 1.18 3.72 -10.08
N GLU A 126 0.44 4.73 -9.60
CA GLU A 126 0.93 5.64 -8.56
C GLU A 126 1.14 4.93 -7.21
N VAL A 127 0.21 4.08 -6.80
CA VAL A 127 0.36 3.28 -5.57
C VAL A 127 1.57 2.36 -5.67
N TYR A 128 1.78 1.72 -6.83
CA TYR A 128 2.93 0.87 -7.07
C TYR A 128 4.25 1.66 -7.04
N GLN A 129 4.31 2.82 -7.69
CA GLN A 129 5.47 3.73 -7.67
C GLN A 129 5.78 4.20 -6.24
N ARG A 130 4.76 4.57 -5.45
CA ARG A 130 4.95 4.96 -4.04
C ARG A 130 5.40 3.81 -3.16
N ALA A 131 4.87 2.61 -3.38
CA ALA A 131 5.31 1.43 -2.64
C ALA A 131 6.79 1.12 -2.90
N LEU A 132 7.22 1.24 -4.16
CA LEU A 132 8.63 1.12 -4.56
C LEU A 132 9.50 2.20 -3.92
N ALA A 133 9.12 3.48 -4.04
CA ALA A 133 9.88 4.58 -3.44
C ALA A 133 9.97 4.47 -1.91
N ALA A 134 8.89 4.06 -1.24
CA ALA A 134 8.90 3.83 0.20
C ALA A 134 9.79 2.63 0.59
N GLN A 135 9.85 1.59 -0.25
CA GLN A 135 10.74 0.45 -0.05
C GLN A 135 12.22 0.85 -0.24
N GLU A 136 12.50 1.70 -1.23
CA GLU A 136 13.84 2.25 -1.45
C GLU A 136 14.28 3.19 -0.32
N ALA A 137 13.39 4.05 0.17
CA ALA A 137 13.66 4.91 1.32
C ALA A 137 13.97 4.10 2.59
N LYS A 138 13.18 3.04 2.86
CA LYS A 138 13.47 2.11 3.97
C LYS A 138 14.81 1.41 3.79
N ARG A 139 15.15 0.99 2.57
CA ARG A 139 16.47 0.41 2.26
C ARG A 139 17.58 1.42 2.56
N ALA A 140 17.47 2.65 2.08
CA ALA A 140 18.46 3.69 2.33
C ALA A 140 18.65 3.94 3.83
N GLU A 141 17.55 3.96 4.59
CA GLU A 141 17.59 4.11 6.06
C GLU A 141 18.27 2.92 6.75
N GLU A 142 17.97 1.70 6.33
CA GLU A 142 18.62 0.48 6.86
C GLU A 142 20.11 0.44 6.53
N TYR A 143 20.50 0.83 5.31
CA TYR A 143 21.91 0.98 4.93
C TYR A 143 22.62 2.02 5.78
N ALA A 144 22.03 3.21 5.96
CA ALA A 144 22.60 4.26 6.79
C ALA A 144 22.74 3.82 8.26
N LYS A 145 21.77 3.07 8.80
CA LYS A 145 21.85 2.49 10.15
C LYS A 145 22.94 1.42 10.26
N ALA A 146 23.07 0.57 9.24
CA ALA A 146 24.10 -0.47 9.21
C ALA A 146 25.50 0.15 9.13
N GLU A 147 25.70 1.16 8.29
CA GLU A 147 26.96 1.88 8.13
C GLU A 147 27.34 2.60 9.44
N ALA A 148 26.40 3.33 10.05
CA ALA A 148 26.61 3.98 11.35
C ALA A 148 26.92 2.99 12.49
N ALA A 149 26.31 1.80 12.47
CA ALA A 149 26.59 0.74 13.45
C ALA A 149 27.97 0.11 13.25
N THR A 150 28.45 0.05 12.01
CA THR A 150 29.77 -0.47 11.63
C THR A 150 30.87 0.54 12.02
N GLU A 151 30.68 1.83 11.74
CA GLU A 151 31.60 2.90 12.16
C GLU A 151 31.69 3.04 13.69
N ALA A 152 30.58 2.78 14.41
CA ALA A 152 30.58 2.79 15.86
C ALA A 152 31.34 1.60 16.50
N GLY A 153 31.83 0.64 15.70
CA GLY A 153 32.55 -0.55 16.18
C GLY A 153 31.72 -1.50 17.03
N LYS A 154 30.39 -1.34 17.05
CA LYS A 154 29.47 -2.09 17.93
C LYS A 154 28.99 -3.39 17.32
N VAL A 155 29.15 -3.57 16.02
CA VAL A 155 28.67 -4.76 15.30
C VAL A 155 29.81 -5.25 14.41
N PRO A 156 30.31 -6.49 14.60
CA PRO A 156 31.28 -7.05 13.67
C PRO A 156 30.67 -7.08 12.26
N ALA A 157 31.46 -6.74 11.24
CA ALA A 157 31.00 -6.55 9.86
C ALA A 157 30.15 -7.74 9.34
N GLU A 158 30.44 -8.95 9.79
CA GLU A 158 29.70 -10.19 9.47
C GLU A 158 28.26 -10.19 10.00
N LYS A 159 28.03 -9.61 11.18
CA LYS A 159 26.69 -9.54 11.81
C LYS A 159 25.89 -8.35 11.27
N ALA A 160 26.55 -7.27 10.86
CA ALA A 160 25.94 -6.17 10.11
C ALA A 160 25.47 -6.65 8.73
N ALA A 161 26.30 -7.42 8.01
CA ALA A 161 25.92 -8.10 6.77
C ALA A 161 24.74 -9.09 6.98
N GLY A 162 24.71 -9.79 8.12
CA GLY A 162 23.62 -10.69 8.49
C GLY A 162 22.27 -9.96 8.73
N MET A 163 22.26 -8.82 9.42
CA MET A 163 21.03 -8.02 9.61
C MET A 163 20.55 -7.36 8.32
N LEU A 164 21.48 -6.92 7.48
CA LEU A 164 21.17 -6.37 6.16
C LEU A 164 20.56 -7.44 5.25
N MET A 165 21.06 -8.69 5.31
CA MET A 165 20.39 -9.83 4.70
C MET A 165 19.03 -10.11 5.33
N GLN A 166 18.89 -10.12 6.66
CA GLN A 166 17.61 -10.45 7.31
C GLN A 166 16.49 -9.43 6.99
N GLY A 167 16.82 -8.14 6.85
CA GLY A 167 15.93 -7.10 6.31
C GLY A 167 15.62 -7.30 4.81
N PHE A 168 16.59 -7.79 4.03
CA PHE A 168 16.41 -8.17 2.63
C PHE A 168 15.41 -9.32 2.45
N PHE A 169 15.47 -10.34 3.31
CA PHE A 169 14.64 -11.56 3.22
C PHE A 169 13.23 -11.41 3.80
N GLY A 170 12.98 -10.41 4.64
CA GLY A 170 11.63 -10.11 5.16
C GLY A 170 10.66 -9.59 4.10
N GLY A 171 11.16 -9.08 2.97
CA GLY A 171 10.33 -8.46 1.92
C GLY A 171 10.67 -8.87 0.48
N ALA A 172 11.90 -9.31 0.18
CA ALA A 172 12.22 -9.88 -1.12
C ALA A 172 11.97 -11.39 -1.07
N MET A 173 10.79 -11.82 -1.52
CA MET A 173 10.56 -13.21 -1.86
C MET A 173 11.68 -13.65 -2.80
N MET A 174 12.56 -14.55 -2.36
CA MET A 174 13.53 -15.19 -3.25
C MET A 174 12.76 -15.97 -4.31
N SER A 175 12.43 -15.32 -5.43
CA SER A 175 11.94 -15.97 -6.64
C SER A 175 13.10 -16.56 -7.44
N ASP A 176 14.06 -17.15 -6.73
CA ASP A 176 15.15 -17.91 -7.32
C ASP A 176 14.69 -19.36 -7.46
N THR A 177 14.87 -19.94 -8.65
CA THR A 177 14.56 -21.35 -8.89
C THR A 177 15.40 -22.29 -8.01
N ARG A 178 16.56 -21.84 -7.53
CA ARG A 178 17.41 -22.58 -6.57
C ARG A 178 16.84 -22.60 -5.16
N ALA A 179 16.03 -21.60 -4.81
CA ALA A 179 15.38 -21.50 -3.51
C ALA A 179 14.02 -22.23 -3.47
N LYS A 180 13.54 -22.71 -4.63
CA LYS A 180 12.23 -23.37 -4.78
C LYS A 180 12.44 -24.82 -5.24
N GLN A 181 11.67 -25.74 -4.67
CA GLN A 181 11.66 -27.15 -5.09
C GLN A 181 10.30 -27.50 -5.69
N GLY A 182 10.25 -28.50 -6.57
CA GLY A 182 8.99 -28.93 -7.18
C GLY A 182 8.40 -27.92 -8.18
N ILE A 183 9.24 -27.15 -8.86
CA ILE A 183 8.78 -26.17 -9.86
C ILE A 183 8.32 -26.92 -11.11
N THR A 184 7.00 -27.01 -11.30
CA THR A 184 6.40 -27.47 -12.54
C THR A 184 5.80 -26.26 -13.25
N ALA A 185 6.10 -26.09 -14.54
CA ALA A 185 5.35 -25.15 -15.35
C ALA A 185 3.88 -25.56 -15.31
N SER A 186 3.00 -24.65 -14.90
CA SER A 186 1.57 -24.94 -14.95
C SER A 186 1.18 -25.12 -16.41
N ALA A 187 0.49 -26.22 -16.72
CA ALA A 187 0.03 -26.52 -18.08
C ALA A 187 -1.16 -25.64 -18.51
N GLY A 188 -1.30 -24.42 -17.97
CA GLY A 188 -2.33 -23.43 -18.27
C GLY A 188 -3.75 -23.77 -17.81
N SER A 189 -4.08 -25.04 -17.58
CA SER A 189 -5.46 -25.48 -17.31
C SER A 189 -6.07 -24.93 -16.01
N ALA A 190 -5.25 -24.54 -15.03
CA ALA A 190 -5.73 -23.97 -13.78
C ALA A 190 -5.95 -22.46 -13.92
N GLU A 191 -5.02 -21.77 -14.56
CA GLU A 191 -5.06 -20.35 -14.90
C GLU A 191 -6.24 -20.05 -15.83
N ASP A 192 -6.39 -20.84 -16.91
CA ASP A 192 -7.44 -20.66 -17.91
C ASP A 192 -8.83 -20.82 -17.29
N ARG A 193 -9.04 -21.88 -16.49
CA ARG A 193 -10.30 -22.09 -15.75
C ARG A 193 -10.54 -21.00 -14.71
N THR A 194 -9.48 -20.43 -14.14
CA THR A 194 -9.60 -19.31 -13.20
C THR A 194 -10.06 -18.07 -13.94
N ILE A 195 -9.39 -17.70 -15.04
CA ILE A 195 -9.77 -16.56 -15.90
C ILE A 195 -11.23 -16.67 -16.37
N GLU A 196 -11.66 -17.85 -16.80
CA GLU A 196 -13.03 -18.11 -17.27
C GLU A 196 -14.08 -18.07 -16.15
N GLY A 197 -13.68 -18.41 -14.93
CA GLY A 197 -14.56 -18.40 -13.77
C GLY A 197 -14.70 -17.03 -13.10
N LEU A 198 -13.78 -16.10 -13.36
CA LEU A 198 -13.79 -14.79 -12.73
C LEU A 198 -14.78 -13.84 -13.40
N ARG A 199 -15.52 -13.10 -12.55
CA ARG A 199 -16.47 -12.07 -12.96
C ARG A 199 -16.21 -10.79 -12.19
N GLY A 200 -16.27 -9.66 -12.89
CA GLY A 200 -16.26 -8.35 -12.27
C GLY A 200 -17.67 -7.95 -11.82
N TYR A 201 -17.76 -7.38 -10.64
CA TYR A 201 -18.98 -6.90 -10.02
C TYR A 201 -18.84 -5.45 -9.64
N GLU A 202 -19.93 -4.71 -9.82
CA GLU A 202 -20.14 -3.40 -9.21
C GLU A 202 -20.99 -3.59 -7.95
N TYR A 203 -20.58 -3.04 -6.82
CA TYR A 203 -21.24 -3.24 -5.54
C TYR A 203 -21.03 -2.06 -4.59
N GLU A 204 -21.94 -1.88 -3.64
CA GLU A 204 -21.76 -1.01 -2.48
C GLU A 204 -21.83 -1.85 -1.20
N TYR A 205 -21.00 -1.50 -0.22
CA TYR A 205 -21.07 -2.15 1.09
C TYR A 205 -22.36 -1.76 1.82
N ARG A 206 -23.05 -2.77 2.34
CA ARG A 206 -24.22 -2.55 3.20
C ARG A 206 -23.83 -1.71 4.43
N PRO A 207 -24.72 -0.86 4.97
CA PRO A 207 -24.44 -0.04 6.15
C PRO A 207 -23.87 -0.84 7.33
N GLU A 208 -24.42 -2.01 7.60
CA GLU A 208 -24.02 -2.89 8.71
C GLU A 208 -22.60 -3.45 8.51
N ALA A 209 -22.24 -3.77 7.26
CA ALA A 209 -20.89 -4.23 6.94
C ALA A 209 -19.85 -3.09 7.12
N ARG A 210 -20.23 -1.85 6.81
CA ARG A 210 -19.36 -0.68 7.02
C ARG A 210 -19.14 -0.38 8.49
N GLU A 211 -20.17 -0.52 9.31
CA GLU A 211 -20.06 -0.37 10.77
C GLU A 211 -19.13 -1.44 11.36
N MET A 212 -19.27 -2.70 10.91
CA MET A 212 -18.45 -3.81 11.39
C MET A 212 -16.98 -3.72 10.96
N LEU A 213 -16.70 -3.37 9.71
CA LEU A 213 -15.34 -3.35 9.15
C LEU A 213 -14.62 -2.00 9.34
N GLY A 214 -15.37 -0.95 9.64
CA GLY A 214 -14.89 0.42 9.65
C GLY A 214 -14.78 1.02 8.24
N THR A 215 -14.82 2.35 8.17
CA THR A 215 -14.81 3.11 6.90
C THR A 215 -13.52 2.96 6.10
N SER A 216 -12.41 2.56 6.73
CA SER A 216 -11.15 2.31 6.03
C SER A 216 -11.16 1.01 5.23
N ALA A 217 -11.81 -0.05 5.74
CA ALA A 217 -11.89 -1.35 5.06
C ALA A 217 -13.13 -1.48 4.17
N ALA A 218 -14.22 -0.81 4.51
CA ALA A 218 -15.46 -0.76 3.73
C ALA A 218 -15.88 0.70 3.47
N PRO A 219 -15.15 1.42 2.59
CA PRO A 219 -15.43 2.82 2.32
C PRO A 219 -16.76 2.99 1.56
N PRO A 220 -17.49 4.10 1.80
CA PRO A 220 -18.81 4.34 1.20
C PRO A 220 -18.75 4.49 -0.33
N GLY A 221 -19.88 4.28 -1.00
CA GLY A 221 -20.02 4.43 -2.46
C GLY A 221 -19.75 3.15 -3.26
N GLU A 222 -19.96 3.26 -4.57
CA GLU A 222 -19.81 2.16 -5.52
C GLU A 222 -18.36 1.70 -5.66
N ARG A 223 -18.19 0.38 -5.76
CA ARG A 223 -16.92 -0.33 -5.87
C ARG A 223 -16.99 -1.31 -7.02
N TYR A 224 -15.85 -1.49 -7.69
CA TYR A 224 -15.68 -2.55 -8.67
C TYR A 224 -14.71 -3.60 -8.11
N GLY A 225 -15.05 -4.88 -8.22
CA GLY A 225 -14.18 -5.94 -7.73
C GLY A 225 -14.67 -7.34 -8.09
N ILE A 226 -14.02 -8.34 -7.50
CA ILE A 226 -14.39 -9.75 -7.61
C ILE A 226 -15.00 -10.24 -6.30
N MET A 227 -15.89 -11.23 -6.38
CA MET A 227 -16.47 -11.86 -5.19
C MET A 227 -15.58 -13.02 -4.74
N ALA A 228 -15.28 -13.09 -3.44
CA ALA A 228 -14.46 -14.15 -2.85
C ALA A 228 -15.05 -15.55 -3.13
N GLN A 229 -16.38 -15.67 -3.14
CA GLN A 229 -17.08 -16.94 -3.40
C GLN A 229 -16.87 -17.44 -4.83
N ASP A 230 -16.78 -16.53 -5.80
CA ASP A 230 -16.48 -16.91 -7.19
C ASP A 230 -15.01 -17.28 -7.35
N LEU A 231 -14.12 -16.56 -6.65
CA LEU A 231 -12.71 -16.90 -6.59
C LEU A 231 -12.51 -18.31 -6.01
N GLU A 232 -13.15 -18.66 -4.90
CA GLU A 232 -13.07 -19.98 -4.23
C GLU A 232 -13.52 -21.16 -5.14
N ARG A 233 -14.37 -20.90 -6.14
CA ARG A 233 -14.81 -21.93 -7.09
C ARG A 233 -13.73 -22.29 -8.12
N THR A 234 -12.75 -21.44 -8.31
CA THR A 234 -11.67 -21.65 -9.28
C THR A 234 -10.49 -22.44 -8.70
N PRO A 235 -9.70 -23.15 -9.53
CA PRO A 235 -8.55 -23.90 -9.04
C PRO A 235 -7.52 -23.05 -8.29
N LEU A 236 -7.18 -21.86 -8.80
CA LEU A 236 -6.22 -20.96 -8.15
C LEU A 236 -6.88 -20.11 -7.06
N GLY A 237 -8.13 -19.73 -7.20
CA GLY A 237 -8.75 -18.80 -6.26
C GLY A 237 -8.98 -19.37 -4.87
N ARG A 238 -9.02 -20.70 -4.71
CA ARG A 238 -9.00 -21.34 -3.37
C ARG A 238 -7.78 -20.97 -2.54
N THR A 239 -6.64 -20.68 -3.17
CA THR A 239 -5.42 -20.27 -2.45
C THR A 239 -5.36 -18.76 -2.20
N MET A 240 -6.38 -18.02 -2.64
CA MET A 240 -6.48 -16.57 -2.51
C MET A 240 -7.62 -16.14 -1.60
N VAL A 241 -8.32 -17.10 -0.99
CA VAL A 241 -9.49 -16.85 -0.14
C VAL A 241 -9.24 -17.47 1.22
N ASP A 242 -9.25 -16.62 2.23
CA ASP A 242 -9.17 -17.02 3.63
C ASP A 242 -10.53 -16.94 4.30
N GLU A 243 -10.72 -17.74 5.34
CA GLU A 243 -11.85 -17.58 6.26
C GLU A 243 -11.50 -16.54 7.33
N GLY A 244 -12.19 -15.42 7.29
CA GLY A 244 -12.11 -14.37 8.28
C GLY A 244 -12.95 -14.65 9.53
N PRO A 245 -12.96 -13.71 10.48
CA PRO A 245 -13.80 -13.78 11.67
C PRO A 245 -15.28 -13.98 11.30
N ALA A 246 -15.99 -14.78 12.10
CA ALA A 246 -17.40 -15.14 11.87
C ALA A 246 -17.67 -15.93 10.56
N GLY A 247 -16.63 -16.53 9.95
CA GLY A 247 -16.77 -17.36 8.75
C GLY A 247 -16.94 -16.55 7.46
N ALA A 248 -16.68 -15.24 7.50
CA ALA A 248 -16.71 -14.39 6.31
C ALA A 248 -15.55 -14.75 5.38
N LYS A 249 -15.82 -15.01 4.11
CA LYS A 249 -14.77 -15.24 3.10
C LYS A 249 -14.09 -13.92 2.76
N MET A 250 -12.77 -13.86 2.90
CA MET A 250 -11.95 -12.69 2.60
C MET A 250 -10.93 -13.04 1.51
N VAL A 251 -10.61 -12.09 0.64
CA VAL A 251 -9.53 -12.27 -0.35
C VAL A 251 -8.20 -11.97 0.31
N ASP A 252 -7.27 -12.92 0.33
CA ASP A 252 -5.86 -12.66 0.63
C ASP A 252 -5.28 -11.82 -0.51
N THR A 253 -5.15 -10.51 -0.26
CA THR A 253 -4.68 -9.54 -1.25
C THR A 253 -3.25 -9.82 -1.71
N LYS A 254 -2.42 -10.43 -0.85
CA LYS A 254 -1.03 -10.79 -1.18
C LYS A 254 -1.01 -11.98 -2.14
N ALA A 255 -1.75 -13.05 -1.82
CA ALA A 255 -1.89 -14.20 -2.71
C ALA A 255 -2.55 -13.79 -4.04
N ALA A 256 -3.62 -12.99 -3.98
CA ALA A 256 -4.34 -12.51 -5.15
C ALA A 256 -3.48 -11.64 -6.07
N SER A 257 -2.59 -10.80 -5.51
CA SER A 257 -1.67 -9.98 -6.30
C SER A 257 -0.59 -10.80 -7.00
N MET A 258 -0.09 -11.87 -6.37
CA MET A 258 0.85 -12.77 -7.03
C MET A 258 0.16 -13.61 -8.12
N ALA A 259 -1.06 -14.08 -7.85
CA ALA A 259 -1.83 -14.84 -8.83
C ALA A 259 -2.25 -13.97 -10.02
N SER A 260 -2.62 -12.70 -9.81
CA SER A 260 -3.01 -11.81 -10.91
C SER A 260 -1.88 -11.61 -11.92
N LEU A 261 -0.62 -11.52 -11.47
CA LEU A 261 0.55 -11.47 -12.35
C LEU A 261 0.69 -12.76 -13.19
N ALA A 262 0.47 -13.93 -12.59
CA ALA A 262 0.48 -15.20 -13.32
C ALA A 262 -0.66 -15.28 -14.35
N LEU A 263 -1.87 -14.84 -14.00
CA LEU A 263 -3.01 -14.79 -14.91
C LEU A 263 -2.78 -13.83 -16.08
N ILE A 264 -2.17 -12.67 -15.84
CA ILE A 264 -1.79 -11.71 -16.90
C ILE A 264 -0.77 -12.36 -17.85
N GLY A 265 0.24 -13.04 -17.32
CA GLY A 265 1.21 -13.80 -18.13
C GLY A 265 0.52 -14.83 -19.03
N ARG A 266 -0.40 -15.61 -18.46
CA ARG A 266 -1.18 -16.60 -19.22
C ARG A 266 -2.07 -15.97 -20.29
N LEU A 267 -2.71 -14.83 -20.01
CA LEU A 267 -3.49 -14.09 -21.00
C LEU A 267 -2.61 -13.65 -22.19
N GLY A 268 -1.38 -13.20 -21.93
CA GLY A 268 -0.40 -12.88 -22.96
C GLY A 268 -0.07 -14.07 -23.87
N GLU A 269 0.15 -15.26 -23.29
CA GLU A 269 0.36 -16.50 -24.04
C GLU A 269 -0.85 -16.83 -24.93
N ARG A 270 -2.07 -16.76 -24.39
CA ARG A 270 -3.31 -17.03 -25.16
C ARG A 270 -3.46 -16.07 -26.33
N VAL A 271 -3.16 -14.77 -26.13
CA VAL A 271 -3.20 -13.78 -27.22
C VAL A 271 -2.19 -14.15 -28.30
N ALA A 272 -0.95 -14.47 -27.93
CA ALA A 272 0.08 -14.88 -28.89
C ALA A 272 -0.29 -16.16 -29.66
N GLU A 273 -0.87 -17.16 -28.98
CA GLU A 273 -1.39 -18.38 -29.60
C GLU A 273 -2.49 -18.09 -30.63
N LEU A 274 -3.44 -17.22 -30.28
CA LEU A 274 -4.53 -16.80 -31.18
C LEU A 274 -4.02 -16.02 -32.39
N GLU A 275 -3.05 -15.12 -32.20
CA GLU A 275 -2.42 -14.37 -33.28
C GLU A 275 -1.67 -15.31 -34.25
N ALA A 276 -0.93 -16.29 -33.71
CA ALA A 276 -0.25 -17.30 -34.52
C ALA A 276 -1.25 -18.17 -35.31
N GLN A 277 -2.40 -18.52 -34.73
CA GLN A 277 -3.46 -19.24 -35.42
C GLN A 277 -4.10 -18.39 -36.53
N ARG A 278 -4.31 -17.10 -36.28
CA ARG A 278 -4.87 -16.17 -37.28
C ARG A 278 -3.94 -16.01 -38.48
N GLY A 279 -2.61 -15.95 -38.26
CA GLY A 279 -1.62 -15.91 -39.34
C GLY A 279 -1.56 -17.18 -40.19
N LYS A 280 -1.93 -18.34 -39.62
CA LYS A 280 -1.96 -19.63 -40.34
C LYS A 280 -3.24 -19.87 -41.13
N ARG A 281 -4.34 -19.18 -40.80
CA ARG A 281 -5.58 -19.26 -41.59
C ARG A 281 -5.33 -18.56 -42.94
N LYS A 282 -5.11 -19.36 -44.00
CA LYS A 282 -5.10 -18.85 -45.38
C LYS A 282 -6.38 -18.01 -45.57
N PRO A 283 -6.30 -16.81 -46.15
CA PRO A 283 -7.47 -16.03 -46.47
C PRO A 283 -8.36 -16.90 -47.36
N THR A 284 -9.50 -17.33 -46.83
CA THR A 284 -10.49 -18.06 -47.63
C THR A 284 -10.91 -17.13 -48.74
N ALA A 285 -10.71 -17.55 -50.00
CA ALA A 285 -10.88 -16.79 -51.24
C ALA A 285 -12.31 -16.25 -51.48
N ARG A 286 -13.19 -16.30 -50.48
CA ARG A 286 -14.58 -15.84 -50.52
C ARG A 286 -14.73 -14.33 -50.72
N TRP A 287 -13.64 -13.55 -50.66
CA TRP A 287 -13.62 -12.12 -50.97
C TRP A 287 -13.07 -11.79 -52.37
N ALA A 288 -12.70 -12.79 -53.17
CA ALA A 288 -12.07 -12.58 -54.49
C ALA A 288 -13.04 -12.69 -55.69
N GLU A 289 -14.29 -13.08 -55.48
CA GLU A 289 -15.26 -13.33 -56.59
C GLU A 289 -16.41 -12.30 -56.67
N GLU A 290 -16.42 -11.25 -55.85
CA GLU A 290 -17.42 -10.16 -55.91
C GLU A 290 -16.88 -8.86 -56.54
N GLY A 291 -15.80 -8.93 -57.32
CA GLY A 291 -15.19 -7.79 -58.04
C GLY A 291 -15.21 -7.97 -59.55
#